data_AF-A0A958IZ42-F1
#
_entry.id   AF-A0A958IZ42-F1
#
_cell.length_a   1.000
_cell.length_b   1.000
_cell.length_c   1.000
_cell.angle_alpha   90.00
_cell.angle_beta   90.00
_cell.angle_gamma   90.00
#
_symmetry.space_group_name_H-M   'P 1'
#
loop_
_entity.id
_entity.type
_entity.pdbx_description
1 polymer ?
#
loop_
_entity_poly.entity_id
_entity_poly.type
_entity_poly.pdbx_seq_one_letter_code
_entity_poly.pdbx_strand_id
1 'polypeptide(L)'
;MKRIFIIGLILAGFFGCAYAQTGMPRELRKVSSAPEEIVSFLQTTSFDLAIESLNDLSKKYLGKIIVDPETRTQGIGIDINQMHWLT
;
A
#
# COMPACT_ATOMS: atom_id res chain seq x y z
N MET A 1 8.74 -42.94 25.26
CA MET A 1 9.80 -41.91 25.10
C MET A 1 9.67 -41.09 23.81
N LYS A 2 9.56 -41.69 22.61
CA LYS A 2 9.39 -40.96 21.34
C LYS A 2 8.16 -40.02 21.28
N ARG A 3 7.04 -40.43 21.88
CA ARG A 3 5.78 -39.63 21.89
C ARG A 3 5.90 -38.34 22.71
N ILE A 4 6.67 -38.36 23.81
CA ILE A 4 6.90 -37.17 24.66
C ILE A 4 7.78 -36.16 23.91
N PHE A 5 8.73 -36.65 23.13
CA PHE A 5 9.59 -35.81 22.28
C PHE A 5 8.80 -35.09 21.19
N ILE A 6 7.83 -35.77 20.57
CA ILE A 6 6.93 -35.19 19.57
C ILE A 6 6.03 -34.11 20.19
N ILE A 7 5.51 -34.35 21.39
CA ILE A 7 4.69 -33.36 22.11
C ILE A 7 5.52 -32.12 22.46
N GLY A 8 6.78 -32.30 22.90
CA GLY A 8 7.68 -31.18 23.17
C GLY A 8 8.00 -30.36 21.92
N LEU A 9 8.16 -31.01 20.76
CA LEU A 9 8.42 -30.32 19.48
C LEU A 9 7.22 -29.51 19.00
N ILE A 10 6.01 -30.04 19.15
CA ILE A 10 4.76 -29.35 18.77
C ILE A 10 4.50 -28.15 19.69
N LEU A 11 4.78 -28.29 21.00
CA LEU A 11 4.66 -27.18 21.94
C LEU A 11 5.63 -26.05 21.61
N ALA A 12 6.87 -26.37 21.24
CA ALA A 12 7.87 -25.37 20.87
C ALA A 12 7.51 -24.59 19.60
N GLY A 13 6.84 -25.22 18.64
CA GLY A 13 6.39 -24.56 17.39
C GLY A 13 5.25 -23.56 17.61
N PHE A 14 4.42 -23.74 18.64
CA PHE A 14 3.30 -22.83 18.93
C PHE A 14 3.72 -21.51 19.62
N PHE A 15 4.90 -21.48 20.24
CA PHE A 15 5.45 -20.26 20.87
C PHE A 15 6.35 -19.44 19.93
N GLY A 16 6.50 -19.86 18.67
CA GLY A 16 7.18 -19.07 17.65
C GLY A 16 6.42 -17.76 17.42
N CYS A 17 7.00 -16.65 17.85
CA CYS A 17 6.46 -15.31 17.72
C CYS A 17 5.94 -15.07 16.29
N ALA A 18 4.61 -14.98 16.15
CA ALA A 18 3.99 -14.42 14.97
C ALA A 18 4.34 -12.92 14.91
N TYR A 19 5.47 -12.60 14.27
CA TYR A 19 5.80 -11.23 13.84
C TYR A 19 4.87 -10.84 12.67
N ALA A 20 3.55 -10.82 12.91
CA ALA A 20 2.55 -10.50 11.90
C ALA A 20 2.16 -9.02 11.89
N GLN A 21 2.72 -8.20 12.79
CA GLN A 21 2.31 -6.81 12.92
C GLN A 21 3.51 -5.91 13.20
N THR A 22 4.17 -5.50 12.13
CA THR A 22 4.80 -4.17 12.13
C THR A 22 4.74 -3.61 10.71
N GLY A 23 3.52 -3.48 10.18
CA GLY A 23 3.29 -2.42 9.20
C GLY A 23 3.74 -1.14 9.87
N MET A 24 4.75 -0.47 9.30
CA MET A 24 5.31 0.75 9.89
C MET A 24 4.18 1.68 10.36
N PRO A 25 4.29 2.29 11.55
CA PRO A 25 3.33 3.28 12.01
C PRO A 25 3.08 4.30 10.89
N ARG A 26 1.81 4.47 10.50
CA ARG A 26 1.38 5.43 9.46
C ARG A 26 1.92 6.85 9.76
N GLU A 27 2.14 7.13 11.05
CA GLU A 27 2.78 8.33 11.60
C GLU A 27 4.25 8.54 11.15
N LEU A 28 5.05 7.48 10.99
CA LEU A 28 6.45 7.59 10.58
C LEU A 28 6.62 7.84 9.07
N ARG A 29 5.60 7.58 8.24
CA ARG A 29 5.61 7.92 6.80
C ARG A 29 5.43 9.41 6.52
N LYS A 30 4.85 10.17 7.46
CA LYS A 30 4.63 11.62 7.30
C LYS A 30 5.90 12.45 7.42
N VAL A 31 7.01 11.89 7.89
CA VAL A 31 8.20 12.68 8.26
C VAL A 31 9.06 13.07 7.05
N SER A 32 8.94 12.42 5.89
CA SER A 32 9.57 12.89 4.66
C SER A 32 8.99 12.18 3.44
N SER A 33 7.82 12.59 2.99
CA SER A 33 7.43 12.28 1.61
C SER A 33 8.30 13.12 0.69
N ALA A 34 9.02 12.48 -0.23
CA ALA A 34 9.77 13.20 -1.24
C ALA A 34 8.79 14.02 -2.10
N PRO A 35 9.18 15.20 -2.63
CA PRO A 35 8.29 16.00 -3.49
C PRO A 35 7.67 15.21 -4.65
N GLU A 36 8.39 14.20 -5.17
CA GLU A 36 7.94 13.33 -6.26
C GLU A 36 6.88 12.30 -5.82
N GLU A 37 6.66 12.12 -4.52
CA GLU A 37 5.62 11.26 -3.96
C GLU A 37 4.32 12.01 -3.63
N ILE A 38 4.27 13.31 -3.95
CA ILE A 38 3.11 14.16 -3.72
C ILE A 38 2.33 14.35 -5.02
N VAL A 39 1.02 14.14 -4.96
CA VAL A 39 0.09 14.31 -6.09
C VAL A 39 -0.97 15.36 -5.80
N SER A 40 -1.37 16.05 -6.86
CA SER A 40 -2.50 16.98 -6.85
C SER A 40 -3.33 16.77 -8.12
N PHE A 41 -4.65 16.70 -7.96
CA PHE A 41 -5.60 16.56 -9.05
C PHE A 41 -6.79 17.48 -8.80
N LEU A 42 -7.33 18.06 -9.86
CA LEU A 42 -8.59 18.79 -9.78
C LEU A 42 -9.75 17.79 -9.88
N GLN A 43 -10.90 18.12 -9.32
CA GLN A 43 -12.13 17.33 -9.46
C GLN A 43 -12.52 17.03 -10.92
N THR A 44 -12.08 17.89 -11.84
CA THR A 44 -12.31 17.77 -13.29
C THR A 44 -11.28 16.90 -14.00
N THR A 45 -10.19 16.51 -13.35
CA THR A 45 -9.21 15.57 -13.89
C THR A 45 -9.90 14.25 -14.19
N SER A 46 -9.76 13.75 -15.42
CA SER A 46 -10.36 12.49 -15.83
C SER A 46 -9.76 11.32 -15.06
N PHE A 47 -10.59 10.33 -14.73
CA PHE A 47 -10.21 9.22 -13.88
C PHE A 47 -9.07 8.38 -14.49
N ASP A 48 -9.09 8.16 -15.80
CA ASP A 48 -8.04 7.47 -16.55
C ASP A 48 -6.67 8.15 -16.40
N LEU A 49 -6.62 9.48 -16.53
CA LEU A 49 -5.39 10.27 -16.37
C LEU A 49 -4.87 10.20 -14.92
N ALA A 50 -5.77 10.28 -13.94
CA ALA A 50 -5.39 10.15 -12.54
C ALA A 50 -4.80 8.76 -12.25
N ILE A 51 -5.43 7.70 -12.78
CA ILE A 51 -4.95 6.32 -12.65
C ILE A 51 -3.61 6.14 -13.34
N GLU A 52 -3.40 6.69 -14.53
CA GLU A 52 -2.11 6.62 -15.24
C GLU A 52 -0.99 7.23 -14.39
N SER A 53 -1.21 8.42 -13.84
CA SER A 53 -0.24 9.09 -12.94
C SER A 53 0.06 8.26 -11.69
N LEU A 54 -0.96 7.69 -11.04
CA LEU A 54 -0.77 6.83 -9.88
C LEU A 54 -0.10 5.49 -10.24
N ASN A 55 -0.36 4.97 -11.43
CA ASN A 55 0.23 3.72 -11.91
C ASN A 55 1.75 3.85 -12.09
N ASP A 56 2.23 5.00 -12.56
CA ASP A 56 3.67 5.27 -12.68
C ASP A 56 4.37 5.27 -11.32
N LEU A 57 3.76 5.92 -10.31
CA LEU A 57 4.24 5.88 -8.93
C LEU A 57 4.19 4.47 -8.36
N SER A 58 3.09 3.76 -8.57
CA SER A 58 2.91 2.37 -8.12
C SER A 58 3.95 1.43 -8.72
N LYS A 59 4.25 1.54 -10.01
CA LYS A 59 5.30 0.76 -10.67
C LYS A 59 6.67 1.09 -10.09
N LYS A 60 6.98 2.38 -9.92
CA LYS A 60 8.29 2.84 -9.45
C LYS A 60 8.57 2.42 -8.00
N TYR A 61 7.61 2.60 -7.10
CA TYR A 61 7.83 2.46 -5.65
C TYR A 61 7.32 1.14 -5.07
N LEU A 62 6.36 0.47 -5.72
CA LEU A 62 5.82 -0.82 -5.25
C LEU A 62 6.02 -1.97 -6.25
N GLY A 63 6.44 -1.70 -7.49
CA GLY A 63 6.51 -2.72 -8.54
C GLY A 63 5.13 -3.28 -8.92
N LYS A 64 4.05 -2.52 -8.68
CA LYS A 64 2.67 -2.97 -8.92
C LYS A 64 2.01 -2.14 -10.01
N ILE A 65 1.14 -2.79 -10.79
CA ILE A 65 0.28 -2.13 -11.76
C ILE A 65 -1.10 -1.82 -11.15
N ILE A 66 -1.64 -0.66 -11.49
CA ILE A 66 -3.02 -0.28 -11.22
C ILE A 66 -3.80 -0.44 -12.54
N VAL A 67 -4.96 -1.08 -12.47
CA VAL A 67 -5.84 -1.32 -13.62
C VAL A 67 -7.24 -0.86 -13.26
N ASP A 68 -7.85 -0.02 -14.10
CA ASP A 68 -9.27 0.28 -14.03
C ASP A 68 -10.05 -0.66 -14.97
N PRO A 69 -10.79 -1.66 -14.45
CA PRO A 69 -11.55 -2.57 -15.30
C PRO A 69 -12.78 -1.92 -15.94
N GLU A 70 -13.26 -0.80 -15.41
CA GLU A 70 -14.45 -0.10 -15.91
C GLU A 70 -14.11 1.00 -16.93
N THR A 71 -12.82 1.27 -17.16
CA THR A 71 -12.35 2.25 -18.15
C THR A 71 -13.04 3.61 -18.02
N ARG A 72 -13.18 4.10 -16.79
CA ARG A 72 -13.89 5.34 -16.48
C ARG A 72 -13.08 6.53 -16.99
N THR A 73 -13.76 7.45 -17.68
CA THR A 73 -13.17 8.69 -18.23
C THR A 73 -13.76 9.96 -17.60
N GLN A 74 -14.79 9.81 -16.78
CA GLN A 74 -15.37 10.91 -16.02
C GLN A 74 -14.38 11.50 -15.00
N GLY A 75 -14.63 12.75 -14.58
CA GLY A 75 -13.80 13.41 -13.58
C GLY A 75 -13.76 12.64 -12.25
N ILE A 76 -12.64 12.72 -11.54
CA ILE A 76 -12.47 12.09 -10.21
C ILE A 76 -13.46 12.66 -9.16
N GLY A 77 -14.06 13.81 -9.42
CA GLY A 77 -15.18 14.37 -8.65
C GLY A 77 -14.81 15.02 -7.32
N ILE A 78 -13.52 14.99 -6.94
CA ILE A 78 -12.98 15.64 -5.75
C ILE A 78 -11.62 16.28 -6.06
N ASP A 79 -11.33 17.40 -5.42
CA ASP A 79 -9.98 17.98 -5.47
C ASP A 79 -9.04 17.20 -4.53
N ILE A 80 -7.89 16.79 -5.05
CA ILE A 80 -6.78 16.20 -4.31
C ILE A 80 -5.66 17.23 -4.30
N ASN A 81 -5.28 17.70 -3.10
CA ASN A 81 -4.29 18.77 -2.96
C ASN A 81 -3.11 18.30 -2.11
N GLN A 82 -1.93 18.24 -2.73
CA GLN A 82 -0.65 17.93 -2.08
C GLN A 82 -0.71 16.69 -1.17
N MET A 83 -1.30 15.61 -1.68
CA MET A 83 -1.44 14.36 -0.92
C MET A 83 -0.30 13.40 -1.25
N HIS A 84 0.14 12.63 -0.25
CA HIS A 84 1.01 11.49 -0.53
C HIS A 84 0.24 10.42 -1.30
N TRP A 85 0.81 9.94 -2.40
CA TRP A 85 0.12 9.07 -3.35
C TRP A 85 -0.33 7.70 -2.77
N LEU A 86 0.29 7.22 -1.70
CA LEU A 86 0.00 5.92 -1.06
C LEU A 86 -0.68 6.09 0.32
N THR A 87 -1.45 7.16 0.49
CA THR A 87 -2.09 7.47 1.79
C THR A 87 -3.21 6.51 2.14
#